data_AF-A0A9C7UJB6-F1
#
_entry.id   AF-A0A9C7UJB6-F1
#
_cell.length_a   1.000
_cell.length_b   1.000
_cell.length_c   1.000
_cell.angle_alpha   90.00
_cell.angle_beta   90.00
_cell.angle_gamma   90.00
#
_symmetry.space_group_name_H-M   'P 1'
#
loop_
_entity.id
_entity.type
_entity.pdbx_description
1 polymer ?
#
loop_
_entity_poly.entity_id
_entity_poly.type
_entity_poly.pdbx_seq_one_letter_code
_entity_poly.pdbx_strand_id
1 'polypeptide(L)'
;MPVPRRPDLRATARVPRHGLYHQRLPDRITDDPKVLGKAAKKGVTGTVGVLLMRSYALSGNSAHYDGVIESLEARGLRVIPAFASGLDARPAVKAFFMDRGEPIVDAVVSLTGFSLVGGPAYNDTDAAQEMLEALDVPYLAVQGLEFQSLQDWESSSMGLMPVEATMMVAIPELDGATGSMVFGGRSELSAGEKFDMQPAPERIDRLADRVARLVALRHTPIAERKVAIVLFNFPPNSGAAGTAAHLSVFESLFNTLSAMREEGYHVDLPGLPRRTS
;
A
#
# COMPACT_ATOMS: atom_id res chain seq x y z
N MET A 1 -5.34 -61.46 1.64
CA MET A 1 -5.00 -60.12 2.15
C MET A 1 -5.11 -59.13 1.00
N PRO A 2 -6.14 -58.26 0.95
CA PRO A 2 -6.25 -57.26 -0.11
C PRO A 2 -5.24 -56.14 0.13
N VAL A 3 -4.51 -55.77 -0.92
CA VAL A 3 -3.54 -54.66 -0.94
C VAL A 3 -4.32 -53.33 -0.72
N PRO A 4 -3.90 -52.45 0.21
CA PRO A 4 -4.58 -51.18 0.40
C PRO A 4 -4.45 -50.32 -0.87
N ARG A 5 -5.57 -49.77 -1.35
CA ARG A 5 -5.59 -48.80 -2.45
C ARG A 5 -4.73 -47.60 -2.04
N ARG A 6 -3.76 -47.25 -2.88
CA ARG A 6 -3.00 -46.01 -2.73
C ARG A 6 -3.99 -44.83 -2.70
N PRO A 7 -3.82 -43.84 -1.80
CA PRO A 7 -4.63 -42.64 -1.85
C PRO A 7 -4.47 -42.01 -3.23
N ASP A 8 -5.60 -41.63 -3.83
CA ASP A 8 -5.67 -40.95 -5.11
C ASP A 8 -4.93 -39.60 -4.95
N LEU A 9 -3.68 -39.57 -5.40
CA LEU A 9 -2.89 -38.35 -5.48
C LEU A 9 -3.57 -37.47 -6.51
N ARG A 10 -4.49 -36.59 -6.06
CA ARG A 10 -5.00 -35.48 -6.88
C ARG A 10 -3.80 -34.86 -7.57
N ALA A 11 -3.81 -34.84 -8.89
CA ALA A 11 -2.76 -34.25 -9.70
C ALA A 11 -2.38 -32.91 -9.08
N THR A 12 -1.10 -32.76 -8.70
CA THR A 12 -0.61 -31.56 -8.02
C THR A 12 -0.95 -30.36 -8.88
N ALA A 13 -1.98 -29.60 -8.51
CA ALA A 13 -2.41 -28.44 -9.26
C ALA A 13 -1.20 -27.51 -9.34
N ARG A 14 -0.73 -27.24 -10.57
CA ARG A 14 0.50 -26.49 -10.80
C ARG A 14 0.24 -25.04 -10.39
N VAL A 15 0.69 -24.68 -9.18
CA VAL A 15 0.50 -23.34 -8.65
C VAL A 15 1.22 -22.32 -9.56
N PRO A 16 0.54 -21.26 -10.01
CA PRO A 16 1.14 -20.31 -10.93
C PRO A 16 2.29 -19.55 -10.27
N ARG A 17 3.18 -18.99 -11.11
CA ARG A 17 4.31 -18.17 -10.65
C ARG A 17 3.82 -16.82 -10.12
N HIS A 18 2.96 -16.16 -10.88
CA HIS A 18 2.20 -15.00 -10.45
C HIS A 18 0.72 -15.27 -10.67
N GLY A 19 -0.12 -14.72 -9.82
CA GLY A 19 -1.55 -14.98 -9.88
C GLY A 19 -2.32 -14.02 -8.99
N LEU A 20 -3.61 -14.26 -8.92
CA LEU A 20 -4.56 -13.51 -8.12
C LEU A 20 -4.99 -14.36 -6.92
N TYR A 21 -5.29 -13.67 -5.83
CA TYR A 21 -5.78 -14.25 -4.58
C TYR A 21 -7.12 -13.62 -4.20
N HIS A 22 -8.03 -14.38 -3.62
CA HIS A 22 -9.21 -13.84 -2.94
C HIS A 22 -9.87 -14.89 -2.04
N GLN A 23 -10.15 -14.60 -0.76
CA GLN A 23 -10.66 -15.60 0.19
C GLN A 23 -12.03 -16.21 -0.18
N ARG A 24 -12.83 -15.51 -1.00
CA ARG A 24 -14.14 -16.01 -1.48
C ARG A 24 -14.05 -17.00 -2.65
N LEU A 25 -12.87 -17.22 -3.24
CA LEU A 25 -12.71 -18.22 -4.32
C LEU A 25 -12.57 -19.63 -3.72
N PRO A 26 -13.10 -20.68 -4.37
CA PRO A 26 -13.02 -22.06 -3.86
C PRO A 26 -11.59 -22.52 -3.53
N ASP A 27 -10.64 -22.23 -4.43
CA ASP A 27 -9.21 -22.55 -4.25
C ASP A 27 -8.38 -21.34 -3.82
N ARG A 28 -9.04 -20.23 -3.46
CA ARG A 28 -8.48 -18.90 -3.13
C ARG A 28 -7.59 -18.26 -4.19
N ILE A 29 -7.20 -18.98 -5.24
CA ILE A 29 -6.21 -18.56 -6.24
C ILE A 29 -6.78 -18.72 -7.64
N THR A 30 -6.46 -17.77 -8.51
CA THR A 30 -6.82 -17.81 -9.93
C THR A 30 -5.77 -17.05 -10.76
N ASP A 31 -5.65 -17.35 -12.04
CA ASP A 31 -4.90 -16.54 -13.01
C ASP A 31 -5.83 -15.74 -13.94
N ASP A 32 -7.15 -15.91 -13.83
CA ASP A 32 -8.16 -15.17 -14.59
C ASP A 32 -8.73 -13.99 -13.78
N PRO A 33 -8.43 -12.72 -14.16
CA PRO A 33 -8.96 -11.52 -13.51
C PRO A 33 -10.49 -11.41 -13.58
N LYS A 34 -11.14 -12.05 -14.57
CA LYS A 34 -12.61 -11.97 -14.74
C LYS A 34 -13.35 -12.64 -13.58
N VAL A 35 -12.71 -13.57 -12.88
CA VAL A 35 -13.29 -14.27 -11.75
C VAL A 35 -13.41 -13.34 -10.53
N LEU A 36 -12.45 -12.41 -10.35
CA LEU A 36 -12.54 -11.37 -9.30
C LEU A 36 -13.68 -10.38 -9.55
N GLY A 37 -13.99 -10.08 -10.82
CA GLY A 37 -15.07 -9.16 -11.20
C GLY A 37 -16.48 -9.61 -10.76
N LYS A 38 -16.68 -10.90 -10.49
CA LYS A 38 -17.94 -11.42 -9.91
C LYS A 38 -18.05 -11.19 -8.40
N ALA A 39 -16.94 -10.92 -7.71
CA ALA A 39 -16.89 -10.66 -6.27
C ALA A 39 -17.10 -9.17 -5.91
N ALA A 40 -16.85 -8.25 -6.86
CA ALA A 40 -17.03 -6.81 -6.64
C ALA A 40 -18.51 -6.41 -6.60
N LYS A 41 -18.92 -5.65 -5.58
CA LYS A 41 -20.28 -5.09 -5.46
C LYS A 41 -20.54 -4.06 -6.57
N LYS A 42 -21.80 -3.91 -7.02
CA LYS A 42 -22.20 -2.84 -7.96
C LYS A 42 -21.93 -1.46 -7.32
N GLY A 43 -21.40 -0.52 -8.10
CA GLY A 43 -21.12 0.86 -7.65
C GLY A 43 -19.71 1.07 -7.08
N VAL A 44 -18.69 0.53 -7.77
CA VAL A 44 -17.29 0.68 -7.37
C VAL A 44 -16.82 2.13 -7.56
N THR A 45 -16.17 2.71 -6.55
CA THR A 45 -15.67 4.11 -6.55
C THR A 45 -14.22 4.24 -7.03
N GLY A 46 -13.48 3.13 -7.12
CA GLY A 46 -12.14 3.05 -7.69
C GLY A 46 -11.53 1.66 -7.52
N THR A 47 -10.33 1.46 -8.04
CA THR A 47 -9.64 0.15 -8.04
C THR A 47 -8.32 0.22 -7.28
N VAL A 48 -8.05 -0.77 -6.43
CA VAL A 48 -6.78 -0.90 -5.71
C VAL A 48 -6.09 -2.21 -6.06
N GLY A 49 -4.86 -2.13 -6.54
CA GLY A 49 -3.97 -3.29 -6.65
C GLY A 49 -3.36 -3.61 -5.28
N VAL A 50 -3.40 -4.87 -4.86
CA VAL A 50 -2.82 -5.29 -3.57
C VAL A 50 -1.77 -6.37 -3.83
N LEU A 51 -0.51 -6.11 -3.46
CA LEU A 51 0.58 -7.08 -3.63
C LEU A 51 0.72 -7.93 -2.37
N LEU A 52 0.73 -9.25 -2.55
CA LEU A 52 0.82 -10.24 -1.49
C LEU A 52 2.08 -11.09 -1.64
N MET A 53 2.55 -11.64 -0.52
CA MET A 53 3.51 -12.74 -0.54
C MET A 53 2.85 -14.04 -0.99
N ARG A 54 3.43 -14.68 -2.01
CA ARG A 54 2.98 -15.98 -2.49
C ARG A 54 3.02 -17.05 -1.40
N SER A 55 3.98 -17.01 -0.47
CA SER A 55 4.06 -17.99 0.63
C SER A 55 2.80 -18.00 1.48
N TYR A 56 2.30 -16.83 1.88
CA TYR A 56 1.09 -16.68 2.69
C TYR A 56 -0.19 -16.98 1.92
N ALA A 57 -0.27 -16.57 0.65
CA ALA A 57 -1.41 -16.90 -0.21
C ALA A 57 -1.58 -18.41 -0.40
N LEU A 58 -0.49 -19.20 -0.34
CA LEU A 58 -0.51 -20.65 -0.52
C LEU A 58 -0.61 -21.45 0.76
N SER A 59 -0.07 -20.96 1.86
CA SER A 59 -0.04 -21.71 3.13
C SER A 59 -1.39 -21.69 3.86
N GLY A 60 -2.31 -20.81 3.47
CA GLY A 60 -3.57 -20.58 4.18
C GLY A 60 -3.43 -19.64 5.38
N ASN A 61 -2.20 -19.24 5.73
CA ASN A 61 -1.92 -18.25 6.77
C ASN A 61 -2.09 -16.83 6.20
N SER A 62 -3.33 -16.49 5.81
CA SER A 62 -3.68 -15.29 5.05
C SER A 62 -4.64 -14.34 5.79
N ALA A 63 -4.99 -14.62 7.04
CA ALA A 63 -6.04 -13.89 7.76
C ALA A 63 -5.81 -12.37 7.83
N HIS A 64 -4.56 -11.95 8.04
CA HIS A 64 -4.15 -10.55 7.97
C HIS A 64 -4.36 -9.89 6.59
N TYR A 65 -4.16 -10.62 5.49
CA TYR A 65 -4.46 -10.14 4.13
C TYR A 65 -5.96 -10.08 3.87
N ASP A 66 -6.69 -11.10 4.32
CA ASP A 66 -8.14 -11.21 4.19
C ASP A 66 -8.84 -9.99 4.82
N GLY A 67 -8.37 -9.55 5.98
CA GLY A 67 -8.86 -8.35 6.66
C GLY A 67 -8.61 -7.06 5.87
N VAL A 68 -7.45 -6.90 5.23
CA VAL A 68 -7.16 -5.73 4.38
C VAL A 68 -8.06 -5.72 3.14
N ILE A 69 -8.20 -6.87 2.47
CA ILE A 69 -9.05 -7.00 1.28
C ILE A 69 -10.51 -6.66 1.63
N GLU A 70 -11.05 -7.22 2.71
CA GLU A 70 -12.42 -6.94 3.16
C GLU A 70 -12.63 -5.48 3.54
N SER A 71 -11.68 -4.87 4.25
CA SER A 71 -11.80 -3.48 4.70
C SER A 71 -11.74 -2.49 3.52
N LEU A 72 -10.94 -2.77 2.48
CA LEU A 72 -10.94 -2.00 1.23
C LEU A 72 -12.26 -2.18 0.46
N GLU A 73 -12.74 -3.42 0.30
CA GLU A 73 -14.02 -3.70 -0.36
C GLU A 73 -15.22 -3.05 0.36
N ALA A 74 -15.18 -3.01 1.70
CA ALA A 74 -16.21 -2.37 2.52
C ALA A 74 -16.33 -0.85 2.24
N ARG A 75 -15.27 -0.21 1.73
CA ARG A 75 -15.23 1.20 1.30
C ARG A 75 -15.65 1.40 -0.16
N GLY A 76 -16.17 0.36 -0.81
CA GLY A 76 -16.65 0.41 -2.20
C GLY A 76 -15.52 0.33 -3.24
N LEU A 77 -14.32 -0.07 -2.84
CA LEU A 77 -13.19 -0.24 -3.75
C LEU A 77 -13.21 -1.65 -4.38
N ARG A 78 -12.83 -1.74 -5.65
CA ARG A 78 -12.51 -3.02 -6.28
C ARG A 78 -11.07 -3.37 -5.96
N VAL A 79 -10.86 -4.50 -5.32
CA VAL A 79 -9.53 -4.96 -4.93
C VAL A 79 -9.03 -6.00 -5.93
N ILE A 80 -7.79 -5.86 -6.38
CA ILE A 80 -7.08 -6.87 -7.19
C ILE A 80 -5.91 -7.40 -6.35
N PRO A 81 -6.10 -8.44 -5.53
CA PRO A 81 -5.00 -9.02 -4.76
C PRO A 81 -4.18 -9.93 -5.67
N ALA A 82 -2.92 -9.56 -5.90
CA ALA A 82 -2.00 -10.25 -6.79
C ALA A 82 -0.72 -10.65 -6.05
N PHE A 83 -0.12 -11.75 -6.46
CA PHE A 83 1.19 -12.20 -5.97
C PHE A 83 2.10 -12.56 -7.13
N ALA A 84 3.41 -12.49 -6.89
CA ALA A 84 4.44 -12.98 -7.79
C ALA A 84 5.32 -14.02 -7.09
N SER A 85 6.10 -14.77 -7.87
CA SER A 85 7.05 -15.75 -7.33
C SER A 85 8.34 -15.04 -6.95
N GLY A 86 8.83 -15.28 -5.74
CA GLY A 86 10.03 -14.61 -5.24
C GLY A 86 9.70 -13.21 -4.74
N LEU A 87 10.66 -12.29 -4.90
CA LEU A 87 10.59 -10.93 -4.36
C LEU A 87 10.54 -9.86 -5.47
N ASP A 88 10.22 -10.26 -6.71
CA ASP A 88 10.02 -9.35 -7.83
C ASP A 88 8.53 -9.26 -8.15
N ALA A 89 7.91 -8.13 -7.83
CA ALA A 89 6.48 -7.90 -8.03
C ALA A 89 6.11 -7.50 -9.46
N ARG A 90 7.08 -7.13 -10.32
CA ARG A 90 6.82 -6.62 -11.68
C ARG A 90 5.96 -7.57 -12.53
N PRO A 91 6.13 -8.90 -12.50
CA PRO A 91 5.26 -9.80 -13.25
C PRO A 91 3.78 -9.70 -12.82
N ALA A 92 3.49 -9.54 -11.53
CA ALA A 92 2.13 -9.37 -11.04
C ALA A 92 1.57 -7.99 -11.43
N VAL A 93 2.37 -6.94 -11.27
CA VAL A 93 2.00 -5.57 -11.68
C VAL A 93 1.65 -5.53 -13.17
N LYS A 94 2.54 -5.99 -14.03
CA LYS A 94 2.36 -5.97 -15.50
C LYS A 94 1.18 -6.83 -15.96
N ALA A 95 0.92 -7.95 -15.28
CA ALA A 95 -0.16 -8.86 -15.66
C ALA A 95 -1.55 -8.39 -15.19
N PHE A 96 -1.63 -7.73 -14.04
CA PHE A 96 -2.91 -7.55 -13.34
C PHE A 96 -3.25 -6.10 -13.00
N PHE A 97 -2.28 -5.19 -12.97
CA PHE A 97 -2.49 -3.78 -12.64
C PHE A 97 -2.36 -2.86 -13.85
N MET A 98 -1.95 -3.39 -14.99
CA MET A 98 -1.82 -2.64 -16.24
C MET A 98 -2.60 -3.31 -17.38
N ASP A 99 -3.15 -2.51 -18.29
CA ASP A 99 -3.68 -2.94 -19.59
C ASP A 99 -3.02 -2.11 -20.68
N ARG A 100 -2.40 -2.77 -21.66
CA ARG A 100 -1.76 -2.11 -22.82
C ARG A 100 -0.80 -0.96 -22.45
N GLY A 101 -0.09 -1.08 -21.32
CA GLY A 101 0.88 -0.09 -20.85
C GLY A 101 0.30 1.01 -19.96
N GLU A 102 -1.02 1.03 -19.76
CA GLU A 102 -1.69 2.00 -18.90
C GLU A 102 -2.12 1.35 -17.58
N PRO A 103 -2.03 2.05 -16.44
CA PRO A 103 -2.51 1.55 -15.16
C PRO A 103 -4.04 1.39 -15.16
N ILE A 104 -4.53 0.24 -14.70
CA ILE A 104 -5.97 -0.05 -14.49
C ILE A 104 -6.38 -0.04 -13.01
N VAL A 105 -5.49 0.49 -12.16
CA VAL A 105 -5.65 0.69 -10.73
C VAL A 105 -5.46 2.17 -10.40
N ASP A 106 -6.08 2.63 -9.31
CA ASP A 106 -6.00 4.00 -8.83
C ASP A 106 -4.98 4.17 -7.69
N ALA A 107 -4.61 3.07 -7.03
CA ALA A 107 -3.56 2.99 -6.02
C ALA A 107 -3.03 1.54 -5.95
N VAL A 108 -1.81 1.38 -5.46
CA VAL A 108 -1.19 0.08 -5.18
C VAL A 108 -0.78 0.01 -3.71
N VAL A 109 -1.17 -1.07 -3.04
CA VAL A 109 -0.79 -1.37 -1.65
C VAL A 109 0.03 -2.65 -1.62
N SER A 110 1.30 -2.55 -1.26
CA SER A 110 2.14 -3.71 -1.00
C SER A 110 2.01 -4.15 0.46
N LEU A 111 1.58 -5.40 0.66
CA LEU A 111 1.52 -6.08 1.95
C LEU A 111 2.70 -7.06 2.13
N THR A 112 3.72 -6.98 1.27
CA THR A 112 4.84 -7.92 1.27
C THR A 112 5.86 -7.62 2.37
N GLY A 113 5.91 -6.38 2.86
CA GLY A 113 6.95 -5.91 3.78
C GLY A 113 8.34 -5.76 3.15
N PHE A 114 8.44 -5.74 1.82
CA PHE A 114 9.71 -5.59 1.09
C PHE A 114 9.61 -4.59 -0.06
N SER A 115 10.76 -4.29 -0.66
CA SER A 115 10.88 -3.56 -1.93
C SER A 115 9.99 -4.15 -3.02
N LEU A 116 9.59 -3.31 -3.99
CA LEU A 116 8.84 -3.76 -5.16
C LEU A 116 9.65 -4.74 -6.01
N VAL A 117 10.96 -4.53 -6.09
CA VAL A 117 11.90 -5.34 -6.89
C VAL A 117 13.07 -5.75 -6.01
N GLY A 118 12.94 -6.91 -5.39
CA GLY A 118 13.98 -7.51 -4.59
C GLY A 118 13.61 -7.67 -3.13
N GLY A 119 14.57 -8.20 -2.37
CA GLY A 119 14.45 -8.50 -0.96
C GLY A 119 15.46 -7.76 -0.10
N PRO A 120 15.50 -8.10 1.20
CA PRO A 120 16.41 -7.48 2.18
C PRO A 120 17.88 -7.58 1.82
N ALA A 121 18.27 -8.65 1.12
CA ALA A 121 19.65 -8.93 0.74
C ALA A 121 20.02 -8.38 -0.65
N TYR A 122 19.02 -7.98 -1.45
CA TYR A 122 19.21 -7.47 -2.80
C TYR A 122 17.97 -6.71 -3.23
N ASN A 123 18.05 -5.38 -3.29
CA ASN A 123 17.02 -4.49 -3.82
C ASN A 123 17.51 -3.83 -5.11
N ASP A 124 16.63 -3.75 -6.11
CA ASP A 124 16.86 -3.06 -7.38
C ASP A 124 15.96 -1.83 -7.43
N THR A 125 16.40 -0.76 -6.77
CA THR A 125 15.62 0.47 -6.61
C THR A 125 15.38 1.17 -7.94
N ASP A 126 16.35 1.14 -8.86
CA ASP A 126 16.19 1.76 -10.19
C ASP A 126 15.06 1.06 -10.97
N ALA A 127 15.02 -0.28 -10.96
CA ALA A 127 13.95 -1.03 -11.60
C ALA A 127 12.59 -0.88 -10.89
N ALA A 128 12.60 -0.66 -9.57
CA ALA A 128 11.39 -0.35 -8.82
C ALA A 128 10.84 1.03 -9.21
N GLN A 129 11.70 2.04 -9.30
CA GLN A 129 11.34 3.40 -9.73
C GLN A 129 10.78 3.39 -11.16
N GLU A 130 11.43 2.72 -12.12
CA GLU A 130 10.93 2.60 -13.50
C GLU A 130 9.51 1.99 -13.53
N MET A 131 9.25 0.96 -12.72
CA MET A 131 7.94 0.32 -12.64
C MET A 131 6.89 1.24 -11.97
N LEU A 132 7.28 2.01 -10.96
CA LEU A 132 6.40 2.94 -10.26
C LEU A 132 6.08 4.18 -11.10
N GLU A 133 7.04 4.69 -11.86
CA GLU A 133 6.83 5.76 -12.86
C GLU A 133 5.84 5.31 -13.94
N ALA A 134 5.95 4.08 -14.44
CA ALA A 134 5.01 3.55 -15.41
C ALA A 134 3.59 3.29 -14.84
N LEU A 135 3.48 3.08 -13.53
CA LEU A 135 2.20 2.93 -12.83
C LEU A 135 1.54 4.28 -12.55
N ASP A 136 2.33 5.32 -12.22
CA ASP A 136 1.90 6.69 -11.89
C ASP A 136 0.65 6.76 -11.00
N VAL A 137 0.63 5.93 -9.96
CA VAL A 137 -0.41 5.89 -8.93
C VAL A 137 0.22 5.85 -7.54
N PRO A 138 -0.49 6.29 -6.49
CA PRO A 138 0.01 6.18 -5.11
C PRO A 138 0.41 4.74 -4.77
N TYR A 139 1.67 4.57 -4.37
CA TYR A 139 2.22 3.30 -3.91
C TYR A 139 2.46 3.34 -2.39
N LEU A 140 1.80 2.44 -1.68
CA LEU A 140 1.94 2.28 -0.24
C LEU A 140 2.60 0.95 0.07
N ALA A 141 3.68 0.94 0.84
CA ALA A 141 4.27 -0.28 1.37
C ALA A 141 3.97 -0.34 2.87
N VAL A 142 3.23 -1.36 3.29
CA VAL A 142 2.84 -1.59 4.68
C VAL A 142 3.25 -3.00 5.11
N GLN A 143 3.45 -3.19 6.41
CA GLN A 143 4.14 -4.35 6.93
C GLN A 143 3.30 -5.18 7.89
N GLY A 144 3.40 -6.49 7.72
CA GLY A 144 3.03 -7.45 8.75
C GLY A 144 4.22 -7.68 9.68
N LEU A 145 4.01 -7.74 10.98
CA LEU A 145 5.09 -8.04 11.93
C LEU A 145 5.45 -9.52 11.89
N GLU A 146 6.72 -9.78 11.59
CA GLU A 146 7.27 -11.14 11.41
C GLU A 146 8.20 -11.55 12.54
N PHE A 147 8.93 -10.58 13.11
CA PHE A 147 10.01 -10.84 14.05
C PHE A 147 9.65 -10.46 15.50
N GLN A 148 8.54 -9.75 15.68
CA GLN A 148 7.94 -9.48 16.98
C GLN A 148 6.42 -9.73 16.94
N SER A 149 5.81 -9.93 18.10
CA SER A 149 4.36 -10.05 18.18
C SER A 149 3.68 -8.67 18.08
N LEU A 150 2.39 -8.67 17.73
CA LEU A 150 1.55 -7.47 17.83
C LEU A 150 1.55 -6.89 19.25
N GLN A 151 1.58 -7.75 20.28
CA GLN A 151 1.60 -7.35 21.70
C GLN A 151 2.91 -6.64 22.08
N ASP A 152 4.04 -7.17 21.63
CA ASP A 152 5.36 -6.56 21.85
C ASP A 152 5.44 -5.20 21.17
N TRP A 153 4.96 -5.12 19.93
CA TRP A 153 4.94 -3.87 19.17
C TRP A 153 4.04 -2.80 19.81
N GLU A 154 2.84 -3.19 20.28
CA GLU A 154 1.91 -2.27 20.94
C GLU A 154 2.44 -1.74 22.28
N SER A 155 3.17 -2.57 23.03
CA SER A 155 3.75 -2.19 24.33
C SER A 155 5.12 -1.48 24.20
N SER A 156 5.76 -1.56 23.03
CA SER A 156 7.06 -0.96 22.75
C SER A 156 6.98 0.55 22.56
N SER A 157 7.80 1.30 23.30
CA SER A 157 7.96 2.74 23.09
C SER A 157 8.70 3.09 21.80
N MET A 158 9.41 2.13 21.18
CA MET A 158 10.12 2.32 19.92
C MET A 158 9.30 1.89 18.70
N GLY A 159 8.26 1.09 18.89
CA GLY A 159 7.51 0.48 17.79
C GLY A 159 8.31 -0.63 17.11
N LEU A 160 8.69 -0.44 15.83
CA LEU A 160 9.40 -1.47 15.06
C LEU A 160 10.80 -1.73 15.61
N MET A 161 11.25 -2.99 15.54
CA MET A 161 12.65 -3.31 15.83
C MET A 161 13.57 -2.68 14.76
N PRO A 162 14.83 -2.33 15.07
CA PRO A 162 15.74 -1.69 14.10
C PRO A 162 15.90 -2.48 12.79
N VAL A 163 15.91 -3.82 12.86
CA VAL A 163 15.97 -4.69 11.69
C VAL A 163 14.70 -4.60 10.84
N GLU A 164 13.53 -4.57 11.46
CA GLU A 164 12.24 -4.40 10.77
C GLU A 164 12.12 -3.00 10.17
N ALA A 165 12.49 -1.96 10.91
CA ALA A 165 12.48 -0.58 10.41
C ALA A 165 13.38 -0.43 9.17
N THR A 166 14.55 -1.06 9.16
CA THR A 166 15.45 -1.02 7.99
C THR A 166 14.83 -1.76 6.81
N MET A 167 14.37 -3.00 7.03
CA MET A 167 13.90 -3.87 5.94
C MET A 167 12.53 -3.47 5.38
N MET A 168 11.61 -3.06 6.25
CA MET A 168 10.19 -2.87 5.91
C MET A 168 9.81 -1.41 5.73
N VAL A 169 10.68 -0.46 6.11
CA VAL A 169 10.44 0.98 5.97
C VAL A 169 11.51 1.62 5.11
N ALA A 170 12.77 1.62 5.57
CA ALA A 170 13.83 2.35 4.89
C ALA A 170 14.10 1.86 3.45
N ILE A 171 14.13 0.53 3.23
CA ILE A 171 14.35 -0.02 1.88
C ILE A 171 13.16 0.32 0.94
N PRO A 172 11.89 0.07 1.29
CA PRO A 172 10.76 0.49 0.44
C PRO A 172 10.67 2.00 0.20
N GLU A 173 11.09 2.84 1.15
CA GLU A 173 11.15 4.30 0.95
C GLU A 173 12.12 4.70 -0.17
N LEU A 174 13.21 3.95 -0.38
CA LEU A 174 14.13 4.19 -1.50
C LEU A 174 13.46 3.94 -2.87
N ASP A 175 12.52 2.99 -2.94
CA ASP A 175 11.73 2.75 -4.14
C ASP A 175 10.74 3.90 -4.42
N GLY A 176 10.45 4.75 -3.44
CA GLY A 176 9.39 5.76 -3.49
C GLY A 176 8.08 5.32 -2.83
N ALA A 177 8.10 4.27 -2.01
CA ALA A 177 6.93 3.85 -1.25
C ALA A 177 6.55 4.89 -0.18
N THR A 178 5.25 4.99 0.08
CA THR A 178 4.69 5.90 1.08
C THR A 178 3.85 5.16 2.11
N GLY A 179 3.41 5.87 3.15
CA GLY A 179 2.34 5.40 4.01
C GLY A 179 2.69 4.21 4.92
N SER A 180 3.97 3.96 5.20
CA SER A 180 4.40 2.85 6.05
C SER A 180 3.63 2.78 7.37
N MET A 181 3.13 1.58 7.66
CA MET A 181 2.44 1.26 8.90
C MET A 181 2.31 -0.26 9.07
N VAL A 182 2.13 -0.68 10.32
CA VAL A 182 1.74 -2.06 10.62
C VAL A 182 0.26 -2.24 10.30
N PHE A 183 -0.12 -3.35 9.66
CA PHE A 183 -1.53 -3.73 9.43
C PHE A 183 -1.92 -5.07 10.07
N GLY A 184 -0.94 -5.84 10.53
CA GLY A 184 -1.14 -7.16 11.13
C GLY A 184 0.19 -7.76 11.52
N GLY A 185 0.20 -9.00 11.95
CA GLY A 185 1.41 -9.66 12.38
C GLY A 185 1.14 -10.87 13.24
N ARG A 186 2.20 -11.52 13.69
CA ARG A 186 2.10 -12.65 14.61
C ARG A 186 1.51 -12.20 15.95
N SER A 187 0.69 -13.05 16.57
CA SER A 187 0.12 -12.76 17.90
C SER A 187 0.30 -13.92 18.87
N GLU A 188 0.67 -13.58 20.11
CA GLU A 188 0.82 -14.54 21.21
C GLU A 188 -0.52 -15.07 21.74
N LEU A 189 -1.63 -14.39 21.42
CA LEU A 189 -2.98 -14.72 21.88
C LEU A 189 -3.66 -15.83 21.06
N SER A 190 -2.99 -16.34 20.03
CA SER A 190 -3.47 -17.44 19.21
C SER A 190 -3.47 -18.75 20.00
N ALA A 191 -4.62 -19.12 20.56
CA ALA A 191 -4.81 -20.36 21.30
C ALA A 191 -4.78 -21.58 20.35
N GLY A 192 -3.58 -22.06 20.03
CA GLY A 192 -3.32 -23.28 19.26
C GLY A 192 -2.21 -23.11 18.22
N GLU A 193 -2.19 -21.97 17.53
CA GLU A 193 -1.33 -21.67 16.38
C GLU A 193 -0.45 -20.46 16.67
N LYS A 194 0.50 -20.62 17.60
CA LYS A 194 1.37 -19.57 18.18
C LYS A 194 2.16 -18.68 17.18
N PHE A 195 2.01 -18.86 15.87
CA PHE A 195 2.79 -18.20 14.83
C PHE A 195 1.98 -17.73 13.62
N ASP A 196 0.65 -17.86 13.63
CA ASP A 196 -0.16 -17.40 12.50
C ASP A 196 -0.30 -15.87 12.45
N MET A 197 -0.38 -15.34 11.24
CA MET A 197 -0.48 -13.91 10.96
C MET A 197 -1.90 -13.45 11.19
N GLN A 198 -2.08 -12.62 12.21
CA GLN A 198 -3.36 -12.07 12.62
C GLN A 198 -3.56 -10.66 12.04
N PRO A 199 -4.80 -10.31 11.66
CA PRO A 199 -5.13 -8.93 11.32
C PRO A 199 -5.04 -8.03 12.56
N ALA A 200 -4.65 -6.76 12.37
CA ALA A 200 -4.81 -5.70 13.37
C ALA A 200 -5.96 -4.77 12.92
N PRO A 201 -7.23 -5.00 13.33
CA PRO A 201 -8.40 -4.39 12.71
C PRO A 201 -8.38 -2.86 12.66
N GLU A 202 -8.00 -2.21 13.77
CA GLU A 202 -7.92 -0.74 13.84
C GLU A 202 -6.92 -0.17 12.83
N ARG A 203 -5.79 -0.85 12.64
CA ARG A 203 -4.75 -0.44 11.70
C ARG A 203 -5.18 -0.68 10.26
N ILE A 204 -5.84 -1.81 10.01
CA ILE A 204 -6.42 -2.14 8.70
C ILE A 204 -7.46 -1.09 8.30
N ASP A 205 -8.34 -0.68 9.21
CA ASP A 205 -9.33 0.35 8.93
C ASP A 205 -8.68 1.71 8.63
N ARG A 206 -7.64 2.10 9.37
CA ARG A 206 -6.87 3.31 9.03
C ARG A 206 -6.20 3.22 7.67
N LEU A 207 -5.62 2.07 7.31
CA LEU A 207 -5.02 1.85 6.00
C LEU A 207 -6.09 2.00 4.90
N ALA A 208 -7.21 1.32 5.06
CA ALA A 208 -8.28 1.33 4.08
C ALA A 208 -8.91 2.74 3.93
N ASP A 209 -9.04 3.52 5.02
CA ASP A 209 -9.46 4.93 4.97
C ASP A 209 -8.46 5.80 4.19
N ARG A 210 -7.16 5.62 4.43
CA ARG A 210 -6.10 6.36 3.72
C ARG A 210 -6.14 6.05 2.23
N VAL A 211 -6.22 4.77 1.87
CA VAL A 211 -6.27 4.32 0.47
C VAL A 211 -7.53 4.85 -0.22
N ALA A 212 -8.70 4.77 0.43
CA ALA A 212 -9.94 5.32 -0.12
C ALA A 212 -9.84 6.84 -0.37
N ARG A 213 -9.19 7.60 0.50
CA ARG A 213 -8.96 9.03 0.30
C ARG A 213 -7.99 9.33 -0.85
N LEU A 214 -6.95 8.52 -1.03
CA LEU A 214 -6.01 8.66 -2.16
C LEU A 214 -6.70 8.37 -3.49
N VAL A 215 -7.50 7.31 -3.54
CA VAL A 215 -8.34 6.99 -4.71
C VAL A 215 -9.32 8.13 -5.00
N ALA A 216 -10.01 8.64 -3.97
CA ALA A 216 -10.93 9.76 -4.13
C ALA A 216 -10.21 11.03 -4.64
N LEU A 217 -9.01 11.35 -4.12
CA LEU A 217 -8.22 12.49 -4.56
C LEU A 217 -7.86 12.39 -6.05
N ARG A 218 -7.50 11.19 -6.52
CA ARG A 218 -7.18 10.92 -7.93
C ARG A 218 -8.36 11.22 -8.85
N HIS A 219 -9.57 10.86 -8.43
CA HIS A 219 -10.82 11.10 -9.17
C HIS A 219 -11.41 12.50 -8.98
N THR A 220 -10.97 13.26 -7.98
CA THR A 220 -11.50 14.61 -7.71
C THR A 220 -10.95 15.59 -8.76
N PRO A 221 -11.81 16.33 -9.49
CA PRO A 221 -11.38 17.38 -10.41
C PRO A 221 -10.50 18.42 -9.72
N ILE A 222 -9.45 18.91 -10.38
CA ILE A 222 -8.48 19.84 -9.79
C ILE A 222 -9.15 21.06 -9.14
N ALA A 223 -10.16 21.63 -9.79
CA ALA A 223 -10.90 22.79 -9.29
C ALA A 223 -11.67 22.53 -7.98
N GLU A 224 -11.98 21.28 -7.66
CA GLU A 224 -12.71 20.87 -6.45
C GLU A 224 -11.77 20.40 -5.33
N ARG A 225 -10.48 20.20 -5.61
CA ARG A 225 -9.49 19.74 -4.64
C ARG A 225 -9.24 20.82 -3.59
N LYS A 226 -9.33 20.42 -2.31
CA LYS A 226 -9.04 21.28 -1.16
C LYS A 226 -7.71 20.89 -0.55
N VAL A 227 -6.73 21.77 -0.65
CA VAL A 227 -5.38 21.57 -0.10
C VAL A 227 -5.20 22.45 1.13
N ALA A 228 -4.80 21.85 2.25
CA ALA A 228 -4.43 22.58 3.46
C ALA A 228 -2.91 22.71 3.52
N ILE A 229 -2.42 23.93 3.77
CA ILE A 229 -0.99 24.22 3.94
C ILE A 229 -0.77 24.63 5.40
N VAL A 230 0.11 23.92 6.10
CA VAL A 230 0.40 24.15 7.52
C VAL A 230 1.78 24.77 7.65
N LEU A 231 1.86 25.99 8.19
CA LEU A 231 3.12 26.67 8.47
C LEU A 231 3.52 26.45 9.93
N PHE A 232 4.70 25.89 10.15
CA PHE A 232 5.24 25.75 11.49
C PHE A 232 5.92 27.04 11.96
N ASN A 233 5.83 27.29 13.25
CA ASN A 233 6.49 28.40 13.92
C ASN A 233 7.33 27.85 15.08
N PHE A 234 8.60 27.56 14.80
CA PHE A 234 9.53 27.05 15.80
C PHE A 234 10.91 27.73 15.67
N PRO A 235 11.51 28.23 16.78
CA PRO A 235 10.96 28.29 18.14
C PRO A 235 9.79 29.29 18.25
N PRO A 236 8.74 28.96 19.03
CA PRO A 236 7.55 29.79 19.15
C PRO A 236 7.89 31.17 19.72
N ASN A 237 7.15 32.20 19.31
CA ASN A 237 7.30 33.59 19.76
C ASN A 237 8.59 34.31 19.35
N SER A 238 9.35 33.78 18.39
CA SER A 238 10.54 34.43 17.81
C SER A 238 10.21 35.59 16.84
N GLY A 239 8.92 35.91 16.65
CA GLY A 239 8.44 37.00 15.79
C GLY A 239 8.32 36.66 14.30
N ALA A 240 8.82 35.50 13.86
CA ALA A 240 8.69 35.03 12.47
C ALA A 240 7.70 33.86 12.38
N ALA A 241 6.52 34.10 11.82
CA ALA A 241 5.62 33.01 11.43
C ALA A 241 6.21 32.27 10.22
N GLY A 242 6.14 30.93 10.18
CA GLY A 242 6.65 30.17 9.04
C GLY A 242 8.18 30.13 9.00
N THR A 243 8.79 29.41 9.93
CA THR A 243 10.24 29.16 9.93
C THR A 243 10.56 27.80 9.30
N ALA A 244 11.45 27.78 8.31
CA ALA A 244 12.03 26.56 7.75
C ALA A 244 13.49 26.85 7.34
N ALA A 245 14.40 25.94 7.68
CA ALA A 245 15.83 26.14 7.44
C ALA A 245 16.11 26.29 5.94
N HIS A 246 16.84 27.36 5.56
CA HIS A 246 17.24 27.67 4.19
C HIS A 246 16.08 27.79 3.17
N LEU A 247 14.85 28.03 3.62
CA LEU A 247 13.68 28.21 2.77
C LEU A 247 13.06 29.60 2.98
N SER A 248 12.89 30.35 1.88
CA SER A 248 12.08 31.58 1.87
C SER A 248 10.60 31.18 1.94
N VAL A 249 10.08 30.92 3.15
CA VAL A 249 8.79 30.24 3.35
C VAL A 249 7.63 30.92 2.64
N PHE A 250 7.46 32.23 2.83
CA PHE A 250 6.34 32.96 2.21
C PHE A 250 6.48 33.14 0.70
N GLU A 251 7.71 33.30 0.20
CA GLU A 251 7.95 33.38 -1.25
C GLU A 251 7.69 32.02 -1.91
N SER A 252 8.14 30.94 -1.29
CA SER A 252 7.89 29.56 -1.74
C SER A 252 6.40 29.25 -1.73
N LEU A 253 5.69 29.66 -0.67
CA LEU A 253 4.24 29.54 -0.57
C LEU A 253 3.54 30.32 -1.69
N PHE A 254 3.92 31.58 -1.91
CA PHE A 254 3.33 32.40 -2.97
C PHE A 254 3.54 31.78 -4.36
N ASN A 255 4.75 31.29 -4.65
CA ASN A 255 5.06 30.62 -5.91
C ASN A 255 4.26 29.33 -6.08
N THR A 256 4.13 28.54 -5.01
CA THR A 256 3.33 27.30 -5.00
C THR A 256 1.86 27.59 -5.27
N LEU A 257 1.27 28.54 -4.55
CA LEU A 257 -0.13 28.95 -4.74
C LEU A 257 -0.38 29.53 -6.14
N SER A 258 0.60 30.25 -6.69
CA SER A 258 0.51 30.79 -8.06
C SER A 258 0.52 29.68 -9.11
N ALA A 259 1.43 28.71 -8.99
CA ALA A 259 1.47 27.54 -9.88
C ALA A 259 0.20 26.69 -9.77
N MET A 260 -0.30 26.45 -8.55
CA MET A 260 -1.57 25.75 -8.34
C MET A 260 -2.74 26.45 -9.04
N ARG A 261 -2.81 27.78 -8.97
CA ARG A 261 -3.85 28.54 -9.70
C ARG A 261 -3.73 28.35 -11.21
N GLU A 262 -2.53 28.34 -11.76
CA GLU A 262 -2.27 28.11 -13.19
C GLU A 262 -2.65 26.70 -13.64
N GLU A 263 -2.47 25.69 -12.77
CA GLU A 263 -2.91 24.32 -12.99
C GLU A 263 -4.43 24.10 -12.84
N GLY A 264 -5.18 25.13 -12.41
CA GLY A 264 -6.64 25.12 -12.34
C GLY A 264 -7.23 24.88 -10.94
N TYR A 265 -6.43 24.94 -9.87
CA TYR A 265 -6.96 24.96 -8.50
C TYR A 265 -7.67 26.30 -8.23
N HIS A 266 -8.72 26.27 -7.42
CA HIS A 266 -9.37 27.49 -6.94
C HIS A 266 -8.53 28.14 -5.82
N VAL A 267 -7.76 29.18 -6.17
CA VAL A 267 -6.86 29.87 -5.24
C VAL A 267 -7.06 31.38 -5.30
N ASP A 268 -7.41 31.97 -4.15
CA ASP A 268 -7.45 33.42 -3.96
C ASP A 268 -6.07 33.91 -3.50
N LEU A 269 -5.27 34.44 -4.43
CA LEU A 269 -3.94 34.97 -4.10
C LEU A 269 -4.06 36.35 -3.42
N PRO A 270 -3.28 36.62 -2.36
CA PRO A 270 -3.14 37.97 -1.85
C PRO A 270 -2.51 38.87 -2.92
N GLY A 271 -2.91 40.15 -2.95
CA GLY A 271 -2.25 41.15 -3.79
C GLY A 271 -0.76 41.20 -3.50
N LEU A 272 0.07 41.37 -4.54
CA LEU A 272 1.53 41.44 -4.39
C LEU A 272 1.91 42.41 -3.26
N PRO A 273 2.72 41.99 -2.27
CA PRO A 273 3.21 42.93 -1.27
C PRO A 273 3.96 44.05 -2.01
N ARG A 274 3.56 45.30 -1.76
CA ARG A 274 4.27 46.47 -2.29
C ARG A 274 5.72 46.34 -1.84
N ARG A 275 6.66 46.20 -2.78
CA ARG A 275 8.08 46.37 -2.50
C ARG A 275 8.25 47.76 -1.91
N THR A 276 8.46 47.85 -0.60
CA THR A 276 8.93 49.08 0.02
C THR A 276 10.33 49.33 -0.51
N SER A 277 10.46 50.41 -1.28
CA SER A 277 11.73 50.98 -1.74
C SER A 277 12.66 51.32 -0.59
#